data_AF-X1LAG0-F1
#
_entry.id   AF-X1LAG0-F1
#
_cell.length_a   1.000
_cell.length_b   1.000
_cell.length_c   1.000
_cell.angle_alpha   90.00
_cell.angle_beta   90.00
_cell.angle_gamma   90.00
#
_symmetry.space_group_name_H-M   'P 1'
#
loop_
_entity.id
_entity.type
_entity.pdbx_description
1 polymer ?
#
loop_
_entity_poly.entity_id
_entity_poly.type
_entity_poly.pdbx_seq_one_letter_code
_entity_poly.pdbx_strand_id
1 'polypeptide(L)'
;MIMPGFPIISVKGTPFECGQQYGTAASKLIHQNVDHYLRRWQRMSGTGRSELLKIGNKFVTAIGEYDSDIPNEINGIAKGAELSLEEVVILNARYEIFFQADIAGLSEGGCTSVAAQPEVTRGGHTIIGQNWDLWPDIQDLSVILEVVQKNKPPLVTMTEAGVVAHRGMNSAGVASCFNALKCSWDTTTAKTPFMILAKGIL
;
A
#
# COMPACT_ATOMS: atom_id res chain seq x y z
N MET A 1 -8.39 -19.46 -19.75
CA MET A 1 -9.08 -18.19 -19.49
C MET A 1 -8.01 -17.14 -19.25
N ILE A 2 -7.88 -16.13 -20.11
CA ILE A 2 -6.90 -15.04 -19.90
C ILE A 2 -7.42 -14.25 -18.71
N MET A 3 -6.67 -14.23 -17.60
CA MET A 3 -7.01 -13.35 -16.48
C MET A 3 -6.95 -11.90 -16.98
N PRO A 4 -7.99 -11.08 -16.79
CA PRO A 4 -7.89 -9.66 -17.12
C PRO A 4 -6.72 -9.05 -16.35
N GLY A 5 -5.90 -8.24 -17.03
CA GLY A 5 -4.77 -7.56 -16.39
C GLY A 5 -5.23 -6.59 -15.30
N PHE A 6 -4.34 -6.24 -14.38
CA PHE A 6 -4.60 -5.24 -13.35
C PHE A 6 -4.93 -3.88 -14.00
N PRO A 7 -5.91 -3.12 -13.48
CA PRO A 7 -6.15 -1.75 -13.94
C PRO A 7 -4.89 -0.90 -13.80
N ILE A 8 -4.55 -0.16 -14.85
CA ILE A 8 -3.43 0.80 -14.85
C ILE A 8 -4.02 2.20 -14.65
N ILE A 9 -3.52 2.92 -13.65
CA ILE A 9 -3.94 4.27 -13.32
C ILE A 9 -2.72 5.17 -13.34
N SER A 10 -2.74 6.20 -14.18
CA SER A 10 -1.66 7.18 -14.29
C SER A 10 -2.10 8.51 -13.71
N VAL A 11 -1.31 9.07 -12.79
CA VAL A 11 -1.61 10.33 -12.10
C VAL A 11 -0.41 11.27 -12.12
N LYS A 12 -0.69 12.58 -12.12
CA LYS A 12 0.36 13.59 -12.17
C LYS A 12 -0.02 14.87 -11.43
N GLY A 13 0.93 15.48 -10.73
CA GLY A 13 0.75 16.77 -10.07
C GLY A 13 1.45 16.89 -8.71
N THR A 14 0.90 17.74 -7.86
CA THR A 14 1.20 17.77 -6.42
C THR A 14 0.74 16.47 -5.75
N PRO A 15 1.26 16.13 -4.55
CA PRO A 15 0.82 14.95 -3.81
C PRO A 15 -0.72 14.86 -3.70
N PHE A 16 -1.39 15.96 -3.34
CA PHE A 16 -2.85 16.00 -3.25
C PHE A 16 -3.53 15.77 -4.60
N GLU A 17 -3.08 16.41 -5.69
CA GLU A 17 -3.65 16.23 -7.03
C GLU A 17 -3.48 14.78 -7.53
N CYS A 18 -2.32 14.17 -7.31
CA CYS A 18 -2.08 12.76 -7.61
C CYS A 18 -3.04 11.86 -6.84
N GLY A 19 -3.16 12.10 -5.52
CA GLY A 19 -4.09 11.37 -4.67
C GLY A 19 -5.53 11.51 -5.13
N GLN A 20 -5.98 12.72 -5.45
CA GLN A 20 -7.36 12.97 -5.90
C GLN A 20 -7.67 12.25 -7.22
N GLN A 21 -6.76 12.33 -8.20
CA GLN A 21 -6.92 11.60 -9.46
C GLN A 21 -7.01 10.09 -9.24
N TYR A 22 -6.13 9.54 -8.38
CA TYR A 22 -6.15 8.12 -8.04
C TYR A 22 -7.44 7.73 -7.33
N GLY A 23 -7.83 8.49 -6.31
CA GLY A 23 -9.07 8.29 -5.56
C GLY A 23 -10.30 8.26 -6.46
N THR A 24 -10.39 9.20 -7.40
CA THR A 24 -11.52 9.27 -8.36
C THR A 24 -11.48 8.11 -9.35
N ALA A 25 -10.33 7.81 -9.94
CA ALA A 25 -10.19 6.74 -10.94
C ALA A 25 -10.44 5.35 -10.35
N ALA A 26 -10.04 5.12 -9.09
CA ALA A 26 -10.16 3.84 -8.41
C ALA A 26 -11.31 3.79 -7.38
N SER A 27 -12.18 4.80 -7.31
CA SER A 27 -13.16 4.98 -6.21
C SER A 27 -13.89 3.68 -5.85
N LYS A 28 -14.47 3.00 -6.85
CA LYS A 28 -15.15 1.71 -6.65
C LYS A 28 -14.26 0.64 -5.99
N LEU A 29 -13.02 0.47 -6.48
CA LEU A 29 -12.08 -0.52 -5.94
C LEU A 29 -11.62 -0.15 -4.54
N ILE A 30 -11.43 1.15 -4.25
CA ILE A 30 -11.05 1.63 -2.92
C ILE A 30 -12.16 1.33 -1.91
N HIS A 31 -13.41 1.65 -2.24
CA HIS A 31 -14.57 1.31 -1.40
C HIS A 31 -14.63 -0.20 -1.14
N GLN A 32 -14.48 -1.02 -2.19
CA GLN A 32 -14.46 -2.48 -2.06
C GLN A 32 -13.32 -2.97 -1.16
N ASN A 33 -12.15 -2.32 -1.22
CA ASN A 33 -11.00 -2.67 -0.40
C ASN A 33 -11.18 -2.29 1.08
N VAL A 34 -11.68 -1.08 1.35
CA VAL A 34 -12.05 -0.64 2.70
C VAL A 34 -13.06 -1.63 3.30
N ASP A 35 -14.12 -1.95 2.56
CA ASP A 35 -15.14 -2.90 2.97
C ASP A 35 -14.59 -4.31 3.21
N HIS A 36 -13.67 -4.78 2.36
CA HIS A 36 -13.00 -6.06 2.51
C HIS A 36 -12.29 -6.12 3.87
N TYR A 37 -11.45 -5.14 4.17
CA TYR A 37 -10.66 -5.12 5.38
C TYR A 37 -11.49 -4.88 6.64
N LEU A 38 -12.48 -3.99 6.61
CA LEU A 38 -13.39 -3.78 7.75
C LEU A 38 -14.12 -5.07 8.14
N ARG A 39 -14.66 -5.82 7.16
CA ARG A 39 -15.28 -7.11 7.43
C ARG A 39 -14.28 -8.12 8.00
N ARG A 40 -13.04 -8.08 7.53
CA ARG A 40 -12.01 -9.03 7.95
C ARG A 40 -11.55 -8.78 9.38
N TRP A 41 -11.25 -7.53 9.75
CA TRP A 41 -10.98 -7.17 11.15
C TRP A 41 -12.16 -7.52 12.07
N GLN A 42 -13.40 -7.17 11.68
CA GLN A 42 -14.58 -7.53 12.46
C GLN A 42 -14.70 -9.04 12.67
N ARG A 43 -14.42 -9.85 11.64
CA ARG A 43 -14.49 -11.31 11.72
C ARG A 43 -13.36 -11.91 12.57
N MET A 44 -12.17 -11.34 12.50
CA MET A 44 -10.96 -11.96 13.07
C MET A 44 -10.65 -11.50 14.49
N SER A 45 -10.94 -10.25 14.85
CA SER A 45 -10.68 -9.68 16.18
C SER A 45 -11.92 -9.12 16.87
N GLY A 46 -13.07 -9.07 16.19
CA GLY A 46 -14.27 -8.42 16.71
C GLY A 46 -14.23 -6.89 16.66
N THR A 47 -13.14 -6.30 16.15
CA THR A 47 -12.93 -4.85 16.14
C THR A 47 -13.85 -4.19 15.12
N GLY A 48 -14.71 -3.29 15.62
CA GLY A 48 -15.67 -2.56 14.81
C GLY A 48 -15.08 -1.37 14.06
N ARG A 49 -15.80 -0.91 13.04
CA ARG A 49 -15.41 0.24 12.20
C ARG A 49 -15.02 1.48 13.01
N SER A 50 -15.84 1.89 13.98
CA SER A 50 -15.54 3.07 14.82
C SER A 50 -14.20 2.98 15.54
N GLU A 51 -13.84 1.79 16.02
CA GLU A 51 -12.56 1.55 16.70
C GLU A 51 -11.39 1.54 15.70
N LEU A 52 -11.57 0.93 14.53
CA LEU A 52 -10.57 0.95 13.45
C LEU A 52 -10.26 2.36 12.97
N LEU A 53 -11.27 3.23 12.84
CA LEU A 53 -11.03 4.64 12.46
C LEU A 53 -10.25 5.39 13.54
N LYS A 54 -10.52 5.13 14.83
CA LYS A 54 -9.72 5.68 15.94
C LYS A 54 -8.28 5.19 15.90
N ILE A 55 -8.06 3.93 15.52
CA ILE A 55 -6.72 3.36 15.31
C ILE A 55 -6.04 4.06 14.12
N GLY A 56 -6.73 4.20 12.99
CA GLY A 56 -6.25 4.92 11.81
C GLY A 56 -5.76 6.33 12.13
N ASN A 57 -6.53 7.08 12.92
CA ASN A 57 -6.15 8.42 13.35
C ASN A 57 -4.79 8.47 14.10
N LYS A 58 -4.40 7.41 14.82
CA LYS A 58 -3.10 7.35 15.51
C LYS A 58 -1.91 7.34 14.54
N PHE A 59 -2.12 6.86 13.32
CA PHE A 59 -1.06 6.81 12.31
C PHE A 59 -0.90 8.14 11.57
N VAL A 60 -1.92 9.00 11.50
CA VAL A 60 -1.86 10.28 10.77
C VAL A 60 -0.65 11.11 11.16
N THR A 61 -0.41 11.27 12.47
CA THR A 61 0.75 12.02 12.98
C THR A 61 2.07 11.36 12.58
N ALA A 62 2.21 10.05 12.80
CA ALA A 62 3.44 9.31 12.49
C ALA A 62 3.79 9.30 10.98
N ILE A 63 2.77 9.38 10.11
CA ILE A 63 2.95 9.52 8.66
C ILE A 63 3.48 10.93 8.34
N GLY A 64 2.88 11.97 8.92
CA GLY A 64 3.29 13.35 8.69
C GLY A 64 4.68 13.69 9.24
N GLU A 65 5.09 13.07 10.35
CA GLU A 65 6.44 13.18 10.90
C GLU A 65 7.51 12.53 10.00
N TYR A 66 7.13 11.53 9.20
CA TYR A 66 8.02 10.84 8.28
C TYR A 66 8.22 11.60 6.96
N ASP A 67 7.11 11.97 6.29
CA ASP A 67 7.11 12.77 5.06
C ASP A 67 5.85 13.63 5.04
N SER A 68 6.01 14.96 5.01
CA SER A 68 4.90 15.92 5.01
C SER A 68 4.02 15.87 3.76
N ASP A 69 4.50 15.31 2.65
CA ASP A 69 3.74 15.20 1.40
C ASP A 69 2.75 14.02 1.41
N ILE A 70 3.11 12.91 2.07
CA ILE A 70 2.31 11.68 2.01
C ILE A 70 0.90 11.86 2.61
N PRO A 71 0.70 12.55 3.76
CA PRO A 71 -0.64 12.84 4.24
C PRO A 71 -1.50 13.62 3.23
N ASN A 72 -0.89 14.51 2.44
CA ASN A 72 -1.61 15.24 1.40
C ASN A 72 -2.06 14.32 0.26
N GLU A 73 -1.23 13.36 -0.13
CA GLU A 73 -1.58 12.34 -1.13
C GLU A 73 -2.71 11.44 -0.62
N ILE A 74 -2.62 10.94 0.62
CA ILE A 74 -3.68 10.13 1.25
C ILE A 74 -4.99 10.92 1.36
N ASN A 75 -4.93 12.18 1.76
CA ASN A 75 -6.09 13.06 1.82
C ASN A 75 -6.70 13.30 0.43
N GLY A 76 -5.86 13.41 -0.60
CA GLY A 76 -6.30 13.43 -1.99
C GLY A 76 -7.07 12.17 -2.37
N ILE A 77 -6.53 10.99 -2.04
CA ILE A 77 -7.18 9.69 -2.29
C ILE A 77 -8.55 9.64 -1.61
N ALA A 78 -8.60 9.99 -0.32
CA ALA A 78 -9.85 10.04 0.45
C ALA A 78 -10.87 10.98 -0.20
N LYS A 79 -10.43 12.17 -0.61
CA LYS A 79 -11.30 13.15 -1.28
C LYS A 79 -11.81 12.66 -2.63
N GLY A 80 -10.94 12.05 -3.45
CA GLY A 80 -11.29 11.54 -4.76
C GLY A 80 -12.21 10.31 -4.71
N ALA A 81 -12.07 9.49 -3.67
CA ALA A 81 -12.89 8.30 -3.43
C ALA A 81 -14.15 8.59 -2.60
N GLU A 82 -14.34 9.83 -2.10
CA GLU A 82 -15.44 10.19 -1.21
C GLU A 82 -15.48 9.36 0.10
N LEU A 83 -14.30 9.12 0.67
CA LEU A 83 -14.11 8.42 1.94
C LEU A 83 -13.54 9.35 3.01
N SER A 84 -13.60 8.93 4.28
CA SER A 84 -12.86 9.62 5.34
C SER A 84 -11.35 9.40 5.19
N LEU A 85 -10.55 10.33 5.74
CA LEU A 85 -9.10 10.21 5.77
C LEU A 85 -8.68 8.90 6.47
N GLU A 86 -9.32 8.61 7.61
CA GLU A 86 -9.05 7.46 8.45
C GLU A 86 -9.28 6.14 7.71
N GLU A 87 -10.30 6.05 6.85
CA GLU A 87 -10.54 4.86 6.01
C GLU A 87 -9.40 4.57 5.03
N VAL A 88 -8.79 5.61 4.46
CA VAL A 88 -7.65 5.42 3.56
C VAL A 88 -6.38 5.15 4.37
N VAL A 89 -6.24 5.79 5.55
CA VAL A 89 -5.10 5.55 6.44
C VAL A 89 -5.08 4.09 6.93
N ILE A 90 -6.21 3.50 7.30
CA ILE A 90 -6.23 2.08 7.73
C ILE A 90 -5.79 1.12 6.62
N LEU A 91 -6.04 1.42 5.34
CA LEU A 91 -5.49 0.62 4.22
C LEU A 91 -3.97 0.74 4.15
N ASN A 92 -3.43 1.94 4.36
CA ASN A 92 -2.00 2.21 4.34
C ASN A 92 -1.27 1.72 5.62
N ALA A 93 -2.00 1.48 6.70
CA ALA A 93 -1.48 0.94 7.97
C ALA A 93 -1.96 -0.49 8.27
N ARG A 94 -2.49 -1.21 7.26
CA ARG A 94 -3.17 -2.48 7.48
C ARG A 94 -2.28 -3.56 8.10
N TYR A 95 -1.01 -3.63 7.68
CA TYR A 95 -0.06 -4.60 8.24
C TYR A 95 0.14 -4.33 9.73
N GLU A 96 0.36 -3.08 10.12
CA GLU A 96 0.53 -2.68 11.53
C GLU A 96 -0.70 -3.06 12.36
N ILE A 97 -1.90 -2.78 11.84
CA ILE A 97 -3.15 -3.07 12.56
C ILE A 97 -3.33 -4.58 12.78
N PHE A 98 -3.07 -5.41 11.77
CA PHE A 98 -3.18 -6.87 11.92
C PHE A 98 -2.06 -7.47 12.80
N PHE A 99 -0.81 -7.01 12.65
CA PHE A 99 0.30 -7.50 13.46
C PHE A 99 0.14 -7.10 14.94
N GLN A 100 -0.36 -5.90 15.23
CA GLN A 100 -0.65 -5.43 16.59
C GLN A 100 -1.71 -6.27 17.30
N ALA A 101 -2.71 -6.74 16.56
CA ALA A 101 -3.83 -7.49 17.12
C ALA A 101 -3.52 -9.00 17.30
N ASP A 102 -2.27 -9.43 17.05
CA ASP A 102 -1.84 -10.84 17.02
C ASP A 102 -2.79 -11.74 16.22
N ILE A 103 -3.38 -11.17 15.17
CA ILE A 103 -4.38 -11.87 14.36
C ILE A 103 -3.66 -12.89 13.48
N ALA A 104 -3.78 -14.16 13.83
CA ALA A 104 -3.08 -15.29 13.22
C ALA A 104 -3.27 -15.49 11.70
N GLY A 105 -4.19 -14.77 11.04
CA GLY A 105 -4.47 -14.98 9.61
C GLY A 105 -3.58 -14.20 8.63
N LEU A 106 -2.72 -13.26 9.09
CA LEU A 106 -1.65 -12.71 8.23
C LEU A 106 -0.44 -13.66 8.15
N SER A 107 -0.22 -14.51 9.16
CA SER A 107 0.90 -15.47 9.18
C SER A 107 0.72 -16.67 8.25
N GLU A 108 -0.44 -16.82 7.61
CA GLU A 108 -0.68 -17.84 6.58
C GLU A 108 -0.24 -17.38 5.17
N GLY A 109 0.03 -16.08 4.99
CA GLY A 109 0.58 -15.54 3.76
C GLY A 109 2.07 -15.83 3.60
N GLY A 110 2.56 -15.69 2.37
CA GLY A 110 3.96 -15.88 2.00
C GLY A 110 4.40 -14.78 1.04
N CYS A 111 5.69 -14.48 1.02
CA CYS A 111 6.27 -13.67 -0.05
C CYS A 111 7.57 -14.32 -0.43
N THR A 112 7.89 -14.33 -1.73
CA THR A 112 9.20 -14.77 -2.23
C THR A 112 9.73 -13.67 -3.13
N SER A 113 10.91 -13.15 -2.82
CA SER A 113 11.58 -12.12 -3.61
C SER A 113 12.90 -12.64 -4.14
N VAL A 114 13.26 -12.23 -5.37
CA VAL A 114 14.50 -12.60 -6.03
C VAL A 114 15.14 -11.37 -6.67
N ALA A 115 16.46 -11.32 -6.63
CA ALA A 115 17.25 -10.34 -7.37
C ALA A 115 18.42 -11.05 -8.07
N ALA A 116 18.65 -10.72 -9.34
CA ALA A 116 19.78 -11.17 -10.13
C ALA A 116 20.53 -9.93 -10.64
N GLN A 117 21.80 -9.82 -10.27
CA GLN A 117 22.65 -8.69 -10.66
C GLN A 117 23.07 -8.79 -12.14
N PRO A 118 23.49 -7.67 -12.78
CA PRO A 118 23.85 -7.64 -14.19
C PRO A 118 24.82 -8.75 -14.64
N GLU A 119 25.75 -9.14 -13.78
CA GLU A 119 26.80 -10.13 -14.05
C GLU A 119 26.24 -11.54 -14.27
N VAL A 120 25.03 -11.82 -13.77
CA VAL A 120 24.37 -13.13 -13.83
C VAL A 120 23.13 -13.13 -14.74
N THR A 121 22.82 -12.02 -15.42
CA THR A 121 21.68 -11.94 -16.36
C THR A 121 22.15 -11.88 -17.81
N ARG A 122 21.39 -12.51 -18.71
CA ARG A 122 21.70 -12.52 -20.16
C ARG A 122 21.77 -11.10 -20.77
N GLY A 123 21.00 -10.17 -20.22
CA GLY A 123 20.87 -8.81 -20.75
C GLY A 123 21.82 -7.79 -20.11
N GLY A 124 22.63 -8.16 -19.12
CA GLY A 124 23.47 -7.19 -18.40
C GLY A 124 22.64 -6.16 -17.61
N HIS A 125 21.42 -6.50 -17.23
CA HIS A 125 20.52 -5.65 -16.45
C HIS A 125 20.14 -6.36 -15.14
N THR A 126 19.96 -5.59 -14.07
CA THR A 126 19.40 -6.13 -12.82
C THR A 126 17.97 -6.62 -13.08
N ILE A 127 17.67 -7.85 -12.66
CA ILE A 127 16.31 -8.39 -12.66
C ILE A 127 15.88 -8.52 -11.19
N ILE A 128 14.73 -7.95 -10.86
CA ILE A 128 14.09 -8.09 -9.56
C ILE A 128 12.67 -8.63 -9.76
N GLY A 129 12.20 -9.47 -8.85
CA GLY A 129 10.86 -10.03 -8.93
C GLY A 129 10.36 -10.49 -7.58
N GLN A 130 9.04 -10.53 -7.45
CA GLN A 130 8.37 -10.96 -6.23
C GLN A 130 7.04 -11.65 -6.52
N ASN A 131 6.82 -12.77 -5.84
CA ASN A 131 5.47 -13.28 -5.56
C ASN A 131 4.99 -12.71 -4.22
N TRP A 132 3.75 -12.24 -4.21
CA TRP A 132 3.08 -11.71 -3.04
C TRP A 132 1.84 -12.55 -2.77
N ASP A 133 1.92 -13.38 -1.75
CA ASP A 133 0.92 -14.39 -1.41
C ASP A 133 0.17 -13.91 -0.16
N LEU A 134 -1.05 -13.38 -0.38
CA LEU A 134 -1.95 -12.95 0.69
C LEU A 134 -3.26 -13.73 0.61
N TRP A 135 -4.36 -13.08 0.27
CA TRP A 135 -5.67 -13.71 0.09
C TRP A 135 -6.11 -13.57 -1.37
N PRO A 136 -6.76 -14.58 -1.97
CA PRO A 136 -7.13 -14.55 -3.39
C PRO A 136 -7.92 -13.30 -3.79
N ASP A 137 -8.84 -12.86 -2.93
CA ASP A 137 -9.71 -11.69 -3.18
C ASP A 137 -8.93 -10.37 -3.36
N ILE A 138 -7.69 -10.28 -2.85
CA ILE A 138 -6.86 -9.08 -2.96
C ILE A 138 -6.36 -8.87 -4.39
N GLN A 139 -6.30 -9.92 -5.20
CA GLN A 139 -5.94 -9.81 -6.61
C GLN A 139 -6.91 -8.90 -7.36
N ASP A 140 -8.21 -9.03 -7.10
CA ASP A 140 -9.26 -8.22 -7.75
C ASP A 140 -9.32 -6.77 -7.22
N LEU A 141 -8.61 -6.50 -6.11
CA LEU A 141 -8.49 -5.19 -5.48
C LEU A 141 -7.14 -4.52 -5.77
N SER A 142 -6.30 -5.14 -6.60
CA SER A 142 -4.96 -4.64 -6.94
C SER A 142 -4.97 -3.79 -8.22
N VAL A 143 -4.10 -2.79 -8.26
CA VAL A 143 -3.90 -1.88 -9.39
C VAL A 143 -2.40 -1.71 -9.69
N ILE A 144 -2.09 -1.29 -10.91
CA ILE A 144 -0.80 -0.69 -11.26
C ILE A 144 -0.99 0.83 -11.24
N LEU A 145 -0.20 1.51 -10.41
CA LEU A 145 -0.23 2.96 -10.28
C LEU A 145 1.06 3.55 -10.87
N GLU A 146 0.91 4.43 -11.84
CA GLU A 146 1.99 5.25 -12.41
C GLU A 146 1.87 6.68 -11.85
N VAL A 147 2.87 7.15 -11.12
CA VAL A 147 2.83 8.44 -10.43
C VAL A 147 3.92 9.35 -10.96
N VAL A 148 3.54 10.53 -11.43
CA VAL A 148 4.45 11.64 -11.75
C VAL A 148 4.20 12.79 -10.77
N GLN A 149 4.83 12.72 -9.61
CA GLN A 149 4.70 13.75 -8.58
C GLN A 149 5.74 14.86 -8.79
N LYS A 150 5.34 16.13 -8.59
CA LYS A 150 6.26 17.28 -8.67
C LYS A 150 7.46 17.08 -7.75
N ASN A 151 8.65 17.34 -8.27
CA ASN A 151 9.94 17.28 -7.56
C ASN A 151 10.32 15.89 -6.99
N LYS A 152 9.64 14.82 -7.41
CA LYS A 152 9.99 13.44 -7.06
C LYS A 152 10.23 12.61 -8.32
N PRO A 153 11.03 11.54 -8.27
CA PRO A 153 11.18 10.62 -9.41
C PRO A 153 9.81 10.02 -9.78
N PRO A 154 9.43 9.99 -11.07
CA PRO A 154 8.33 9.16 -11.52
C PRO A 154 8.48 7.70 -11.06
N LEU A 155 7.40 7.09 -10.60
CA LEU A 155 7.38 5.69 -10.15
C LEU A 155 6.23 4.91 -10.76
N VAL A 156 6.42 3.59 -10.83
CA VAL A 156 5.36 2.61 -11.09
C VAL A 156 5.32 1.60 -9.95
N THR A 157 4.15 1.35 -9.39
CA THR A 157 3.95 0.42 -8.28
C THR A 157 2.74 -0.46 -8.49
N MET A 158 2.87 -1.74 -8.17
CA MET A 158 1.73 -2.63 -8.03
C MET A 158 1.30 -2.64 -6.56
N THR A 159 0.08 -2.18 -6.32
CA THR A 159 -0.45 -1.94 -4.97
C THR A 159 -1.93 -2.31 -4.90
N GLU A 160 -2.49 -2.31 -3.70
CA GLU A 160 -3.94 -2.41 -3.53
C GLU A 160 -4.60 -1.04 -3.72
N ALA A 161 -5.83 -1.02 -4.21
CA ALA A 161 -6.61 0.20 -4.37
C ALA A 161 -6.69 0.97 -3.04
N GLY A 162 -6.27 2.24 -3.06
CA GLY A 162 -6.26 3.13 -1.91
C GLY A 162 -4.93 3.18 -1.14
N VAL A 163 -3.97 2.35 -1.50
CA VAL A 163 -2.62 2.32 -0.90
C VAL A 163 -1.64 3.11 -1.76
N VAL A 164 -0.83 3.99 -1.15
CA VAL A 164 0.04 4.95 -1.86
C VAL A 164 1.19 4.32 -2.64
N ALA A 165 1.71 3.19 -2.14
CA ALA A 165 2.70 2.37 -2.81
C ALA A 165 2.82 1.01 -2.13
N HIS A 166 3.36 0.05 -2.86
CA HIS A 166 3.82 -1.22 -2.32
C HIS A 166 5.11 -1.60 -3.07
N ARG A 167 5.10 -2.64 -3.90
CA ARG A 167 6.27 -3.07 -4.69
C ARG A 167 6.31 -2.31 -6.00
N GLY A 168 7.48 -1.95 -6.48
CA GLY A 168 7.58 -1.08 -7.64
C GLY A 168 8.99 -0.65 -7.97
N MET A 169 9.10 0.30 -8.88
CA MET A 169 10.36 0.93 -9.28
C MET A 169 10.15 2.39 -9.67
N ASN A 170 11.23 3.16 -9.67
CA ASN A 170 11.22 4.55 -10.06
C ASN A 170 12.25 4.87 -11.16
N SER A 171 12.10 6.06 -11.74
CA SER A 171 12.96 6.59 -12.81
C SER A 171 14.41 6.88 -12.37
N ALA A 172 14.71 6.84 -11.08
CA ALA A 172 16.08 6.93 -10.56
C ALA A 172 16.80 5.55 -10.57
N GLY A 173 16.12 4.48 -11.00
CA GLY A 173 16.68 3.13 -11.05
C GLY A 173 16.58 2.37 -9.73
N VAL A 174 15.77 2.85 -8.79
CA VAL A 174 15.47 2.14 -7.53
C VAL A 174 14.27 1.25 -7.75
N ALA A 175 14.35 -0.01 -7.33
CA ALA A 175 13.25 -0.95 -7.31
C ALA A 175 13.19 -1.64 -5.95
N SER A 176 11.98 -1.97 -5.49
CA SER A 176 11.78 -2.59 -4.19
C SER A 176 10.74 -3.72 -4.21
N CYS A 177 11.09 -4.79 -3.50
CA CYS A 177 10.22 -5.90 -3.16
C CYS A 177 10.17 -6.05 -1.63
N PHE A 178 9.09 -6.64 -1.14
CA PHE A 178 8.69 -6.49 0.27
C PHE A 178 8.08 -7.76 0.83
N ASN A 179 8.73 -8.38 1.81
CA ASN A 179 8.26 -9.60 2.44
C ASN A 179 7.81 -9.29 3.86
N ALA A 180 6.58 -9.66 4.20
CA ALA A 180 6.09 -9.56 5.56
C ALA A 180 6.93 -10.48 6.48
N LEU A 181 7.34 -9.96 7.62
CA LEU A 181 8.12 -10.67 8.62
C LEU A 181 7.53 -10.37 10.00
N LYS A 182 7.40 -11.42 10.82
CA LYS A 182 7.09 -11.30 12.25
C LYS A 182 8.29 -11.80 13.04
N CYS A 183 8.72 -11.04 14.05
CA CYS A 183 9.82 -11.43 14.91
C CYS A 183 9.52 -11.10 16.38
N SER A 184 10.32 -11.67 17.29
CA SER A 184 10.13 -11.45 18.74
C SER A 184 10.43 -10.02 19.21
N TRP A 185 10.92 -9.15 18.31
CA TRP A 185 11.24 -7.75 18.59
C TRP A 185 10.13 -6.80 18.14
N ASP A 186 9.07 -7.31 17.51
CA ASP A 186 7.94 -6.50 17.07
C ASP A 186 7.23 -5.90 18.29
N THR A 187 6.87 -4.62 18.19
CA THR A 187 6.14 -3.91 19.26
C THR A 187 4.80 -3.41 18.76
N THR A 188 3.87 -3.18 19.70
CA THR A 188 2.54 -2.68 19.37
C THR A 188 2.45 -1.15 19.29
N THR A 189 3.59 -0.45 19.38
CA THR A 189 3.63 1.01 19.30
C THR A 189 3.39 1.46 17.86
N ALA A 190 2.43 2.36 17.65
CA ALA A 190 2.21 2.96 16.34
C ALA A 190 3.45 3.76 15.92
N LYS A 191 4.04 3.37 14.78
CA LYS A 191 5.15 4.05 14.10
C LYS A 191 4.75 4.30 12.65
N THR A 192 5.64 4.89 11.86
CA THR A 192 5.47 5.03 10.41
C THR A 192 5.08 3.68 9.79
N PRO A 193 3.90 3.58 9.14
CA PRO A 193 3.46 2.34 8.56
C PRO A 193 4.36 1.88 7.42
N PHE A 194 4.42 0.57 7.21
CA PHE A 194 5.29 -0.05 6.22
C PHE A 194 5.03 0.45 4.79
N MET A 195 3.77 0.63 4.38
CA MET A 195 3.44 1.15 3.04
C MET A 195 3.94 2.58 2.83
N ILE A 196 4.09 3.33 3.91
CA ILE A 196 4.61 4.70 3.87
C ILE A 196 6.13 4.68 3.71
N LEU A 197 6.82 3.74 4.37
CA LEU A 197 8.24 3.48 4.12
C LEU A 197 8.48 3.02 2.68
N ALA A 198 7.61 2.13 2.15
CA ALA A 198 7.68 1.70 0.76
C ALA A 198 7.55 2.89 -0.21
N LYS A 199 6.63 3.80 0.05
CA LYS A 199 6.48 5.06 -0.70
C LYS A 199 7.67 6.00 -0.52
N GLY A 200 8.33 6.03 0.62
CA GLY A 200 9.53 6.86 0.81
C GLY A 200 10.77 6.33 0.07
N ILE A 201 10.82 5.02 -0.20
CA ILE A 201 11.89 4.38 -1.00
C ILE A 201 11.68 4.62 -2.51
N LEU A 202 10.42 4.59 -2.97
CA LEU A 202 10.02 4.67 -4.37
C LEU A 202 9.76 6.12 -4.82
#